data_AF-A0A9D7K5L6-F1
#
_entry.id   AF-A0A9D7K5L6-F1
#
_cell.length_a   1.000
_cell.length_b   1.000
_cell.length_c   1.000
_cell.angle_alpha   90.00
_cell.angle_beta   90.00
_cell.angle_gamma   90.00
#
_symmetry.space_group_name_H-M   'P 1'
#
loop_
_entity.id
_entity.type
_entity.pdbx_description
1 polymer ?
#
loop_
_entity_poly.entity_id
_entity_poly.type
_entity_poly.pdbx_seq_one_letter_code
_entity_poly.pdbx_strand_id
1 'polypeptide(L)'
;MFKKKHAALLLKSYGRFCDGIDKLSFQHKTAVITKLIDAWAEEAEFVEAVNAIGAHSWVKELADTNESFYALYFSKAKSKLPVLQSNIMKADIKDAFDELISDTLAFARVFPDKTEYNKLIKELNGVIEANNQPVVNKTKPQEKGNGEFFYADTSCRCPDLNSY
;
A
#
# COMPACT_ATOMS: atom_id res chain seq x y z
N MET A 1 -24.06 23.76 -23.02
CA MET A 1 -22.69 23.49 -23.49
C MET A 1 -21.72 23.19 -22.35
N PHE A 2 -21.71 23.96 -21.25
CA PHE A 2 -20.78 23.79 -20.12
C PHE A 2 -20.84 22.42 -19.42
N LYS A 3 -22.03 21.89 -19.12
CA LYS A 3 -22.17 20.56 -18.48
C LYS A 3 -21.53 19.41 -19.26
N LYS A 4 -21.55 19.46 -20.60
CA LYS A 4 -20.93 18.44 -21.46
C LYS A 4 -19.40 18.45 -21.34
N LYS A 5 -18.81 19.64 -21.17
CA LYS A 5 -17.36 19.79 -20.95
C LYS A 5 -16.95 19.24 -19.58
N HIS A 6 -17.67 19.60 -18.53
CA HIS A 6 -17.42 19.09 -17.17
C HIS A 6 -17.61 17.56 -17.09
N ALA A 7 -18.66 17.02 -17.73
CA ALA A 7 -18.86 15.57 -17.81
C ALA A 7 -17.73 14.86 -18.57
N ALA A 8 -17.26 15.44 -19.69
CA ALA A 8 -16.13 14.89 -20.43
C ALA A 8 -14.81 14.94 -19.63
N LEU A 9 -14.62 15.98 -18.81
CA LEU A 9 -13.48 16.09 -17.91
C LEU A 9 -13.48 14.97 -16.86
N LEU A 10 -14.62 14.73 -16.21
CA LEU A 10 -14.77 13.64 -15.24
C LEU A 10 -14.65 12.25 -15.88
N LEU A 11 -15.16 12.07 -17.10
CA LEU A 11 -15.01 10.82 -17.83
C LEU A 11 -13.55 10.54 -18.20
N LYS A 12 -12.80 11.60 -18.56
CA LYS A 12 -11.36 11.49 -18.84
C LYS A 12 -10.55 11.15 -17.60
N SER A 13 -10.87 11.75 -16.45
CA SER A 13 -10.21 11.39 -15.19
C SER A 13 -10.55 9.97 -14.77
N TYR A 14 -11.82 9.55 -14.88
CA TYR A 14 -12.20 8.14 -14.69
C TYR A 14 -11.35 7.19 -15.56
N GLY A 15 -11.22 7.49 -16.86
CA GLY A 15 -10.38 6.69 -17.76
C GLY A 15 -8.91 6.67 -17.36
N ARG A 16 -8.36 7.76 -16.83
CA ARG A 16 -6.96 7.83 -16.36
C ARG A 16 -6.72 7.00 -15.10
N PHE A 17 -7.63 7.06 -14.13
CA PHE A 17 -7.46 6.36 -12.85
C PHE A 17 -7.82 4.88 -12.97
N CYS A 18 -8.92 4.57 -13.67
CA CYS A 18 -9.49 3.23 -13.73
C CYS A 18 -8.99 2.39 -14.92
N ASP A 19 -7.98 2.84 -15.66
CA ASP A 19 -7.40 2.05 -16.74
C ASP A 19 -6.79 0.75 -16.18
N GLY A 20 -7.17 -0.39 -16.77
CA GLY A 20 -6.74 -1.71 -16.32
C GLY A 20 -7.16 -2.09 -14.90
N ILE A 21 -8.15 -1.40 -14.30
CA ILE A 21 -8.62 -1.68 -12.94
C ILE A 21 -9.10 -3.11 -12.78
N ASP A 22 -9.63 -3.73 -13.84
CA ASP A 22 -10.12 -5.10 -13.89
C ASP A 22 -9.05 -6.14 -13.51
N LYS A 23 -7.78 -5.87 -13.87
CA LYS A 23 -6.64 -6.77 -13.65
C LYS A 23 -6.04 -6.66 -12.24
N LEU A 24 -6.45 -5.68 -11.46
CA LEU A 24 -5.93 -5.43 -10.13
C LEU A 24 -6.59 -6.34 -9.07
N SER A 25 -5.88 -6.59 -7.97
CA SER A 25 -6.49 -7.22 -6.80
C SER A 25 -7.56 -6.31 -6.18
N PHE A 26 -8.50 -6.88 -5.43
CA PHE A 26 -9.61 -6.11 -4.83
C PHE A 26 -9.13 -4.95 -3.96
N GLN A 27 -8.06 -5.13 -3.19
CA GLN A 27 -7.47 -4.06 -2.37
C GLN A 27 -6.96 -2.90 -3.25
N HIS A 28 -6.29 -3.22 -4.36
CA HIS A 28 -5.81 -2.22 -5.30
C HIS A 28 -6.95 -1.53 -6.04
N LYS A 29 -8.03 -2.26 -6.39
CA LYS A 29 -9.24 -1.67 -6.98
C LYS A 29 -9.84 -0.61 -6.05
N THR A 30 -10.01 -0.94 -4.78
CA THR A 30 -10.49 0.01 -3.78
C THR A 30 -9.58 1.22 -3.65
N ALA A 31 -8.26 1.03 -3.59
CA ALA A 31 -7.29 2.12 -3.48
C ALA A 31 -7.30 3.06 -4.69
N VAL A 32 -7.46 2.52 -5.90
CA VAL A 32 -7.61 3.31 -7.14
C VAL A 32 -8.89 4.14 -7.10
N ILE A 33 -10.01 3.55 -6.67
CA ILE A 33 -11.29 4.25 -6.54
C ILE A 33 -11.20 5.35 -5.48
N THR A 34 -10.56 5.10 -4.34
CA THR A 34 -10.31 6.14 -3.31
C THR A 34 -9.55 7.32 -3.90
N LYS A 35 -8.44 7.07 -4.60
CA LYS A 35 -7.66 8.15 -5.25
C LYS A 35 -8.45 8.95 -6.28
N LEU A 36 -9.35 8.29 -7.03
CA LEU A 36 -10.24 8.98 -7.96
C LEU A 36 -11.21 9.92 -7.20
N ILE A 37 -11.77 9.45 -6.10
CA ILE A 37 -12.70 10.23 -5.26
C ILE A 37 -11.97 11.41 -4.62
N ASP A 38 -10.77 11.19 -4.09
CA ASP A 38 -9.94 12.24 -3.50
C ASP A 38 -9.62 13.32 -4.54
N ALA A 39 -9.22 12.92 -5.75
CA ALA A 39 -9.00 13.86 -6.85
C ALA A 39 -10.27 14.69 -7.15
N TRP A 40 -11.45 14.07 -7.16
CA TRP A 40 -12.72 14.77 -7.38
C TRP A 40 -13.16 15.67 -6.23
N ALA A 41 -12.62 15.48 -5.03
CA ALA A 41 -12.90 16.28 -3.84
C ALA A 41 -11.89 17.41 -3.62
N GLU A 42 -10.65 17.23 -4.06
CA GLU A 42 -9.53 18.14 -3.75
C GLU A 42 -9.09 19.00 -4.93
N GLU A 43 -9.11 18.46 -6.17
CA GLU A 43 -8.63 19.21 -7.33
C GLU A 43 -9.71 20.18 -7.83
N ALA A 44 -9.40 21.48 -7.82
CA ALA A 44 -10.35 22.55 -8.11
C ALA A 44 -11.12 22.36 -9.43
N GLU A 45 -10.46 21.85 -10.48
CA GLU A 45 -11.09 21.59 -11.78
C GLU A 45 -12.15 20.47 -11.73
N PHE A 46 -11.95 19.45 -10.90
CA PHE A 46 -12.89 18.36 -10.74
C PHE A 46 -14.01 18.72 -9.77
N VAL A 47 -13.71 19.46 -8.69
CA VAL A 47 -14.73 20.00 -7.78
C VAL A 47 -15.71 20.88 -8.56
N GLU A 48 -15.21 21.80 -9.37
CA GLU A 48 -16.06 22.64 -10.23
C GLU A 48 -16.90 21.78 -11.19
N ALA A 49 -16.31 20.74 -11.77
CA ALA A 49 -17.02 19.85 -12.67
C ALA A 49 -18.13 19.04 -11.98
N VAL A 50 -17.86 18.46 -10.82
CA VAL A 50 -18.84 17.74 -9.99
C VAL A 50 -19.99 18.66 -9.60
N ASN A 51 -19.69 19.89 -9.20
CA ASN A 51 -20.67 20.93 -8.88
C ASN A 51 -21.53 21.27 -10.09
N ALA A 52 -20.91 21.53 -11.24
CA ALA A 52 -21.59 21.96 -12.45
C ALA A 52 -22.56 20.91 -13.01
N ILE A 53 -22.26 19.62 -12.85
CA ILE A 53 -23.15 18.53 -13.29
C ILE A 53 -24.10 18.02 -12.20
N GLY A 54 -23.89 18.41 -10.94
CA GLY A 54 -24.72 17.99 -9.81
C GLY A 54 -24.47 16.55 -9.37
N ALA A 55 -23.25 16.04 -9.50
CA ALA A 55 -22.92 14.62 -9.25
C ALA A 55 -22.55 14.29 -7.79
N HIS A 56 -22.66 15.23 -6.86
CA HIS A 56 -22.27 15.04 -5.46
C HIS A 56 -22.85 13.79 -4.80
N SER A 57 -24.16 13.55 -4.97
CA SER A 57 -24.82 12.39 -4.38
C SER A 57 -24.24 11.08 -4.93
N TRP A 58 -23.90 11.07 -6.22
CA TRP A 58 -23.30 9.91 -6.86
C TRP A 58 -21.84 9.70 -6.43
N VAL A 59 -21.03 10.77 -6.33
CA VAL A 59 -19.65 10.67 -5.81
C VAL A 59 -19.65 10.19 -4.36
N LYS A 60 -20.58 10.69 -3.55
CA LYS A 60 -20.76 10.22 -2.17
C LYS A 60 -21.15 8.74 -2.11
N GLU A 61 -22.14 8.32 -2.90
CA GLU A 61 -22.56 6.92 -2.97
C GLU A 61 -21.40 6.00 -3.39
N LEU A 62 -20.56 6.46 -4.33
CA LEU A 62 -19.37 5.73 -4.75
C LEU A 62 -18.36 5.57 -3.60
N ALA A 63 -18.15 6.62 -2.79
CA ALA A 63 -17.30 6.57 -1.61
C ALA A 63 -17.83 5.59 -0.56
N ASP A 64 -19.10 5.74 -0.19
CA ASP A 64 -19.78 4.90 0.81
C ASP A 64 -19.77 3.42 0.38
N THR A 65 -19.99 3.16 -0.92
CA THR A 65 -19.93 1.81 -1.50
C THR A 65 -18.52 1.23 -1.48
N ASN A 66 -17.51 2.02 -1.83
CA ASN A 66 -16.12 1.56 -1.86
C ASN A 66 -15.62 1.22 -0.44
N GLU A 67 -15.97 2.05 0.56
CA GLU A 67 -15.67 1.79 1.96
C GLU A 67 -16.38 0.55 2.48
N SER A 68 -17.68 0.42 2.22
CA SER A 68 -18.48 -0.75 2.62
C SER A 68 -17.95 -2.03 2.00
N PHE A 69 -17.56 -1.99 0.73
CA PHE A 69 -16.94 -3.12 0.04
C PHE A 69 -15.61 -3.50 0.69
N TYR A 70 -14.74 -2.53 0.98
CA TYR A 70 -13.45 -2.77 1.61
C TYR A 70 -13.61 -3.40 3.00
N ALA A 71 -14.51 -2.86 3.82
CA ALA A 71 -14.81 -3.40 5.15
C ALA A 71 -15.36 -4.84 5.09
N LEU A 72 -16.27 -5.11 4.15
CA LEU A 72 -16.81 -6.45 3.95
C LEU A 72 -15.75 -7.43 3.43
N TYR A 73 -14.91 -7.01 2.50
CA TYR A 73 -13.83 -7.82 1.96
C TYR A 73 -12.82 -8.17 3.05
N PHE A 74 -12.40 -7.19 3.85
CA PHE A 74 -11.46 -7.38 4.94
C PHE A 74 -12.03 -8.28 6.04
N SER A 75 -13.30 -8.10 6.42
CA SER A 75 -13.94 -8.97 7.42
C SER A 75 -14.08 -10.42 6.95
N LYS A 76 -14.42 -10.65 5.68
CA LYS A 76 -14.44 -11.99 5.07
C LYS A 76 -13.05 -12.62 4.93
N ALA A 77 -12.04 -11.82 4.60
CA ALA A 77 -10.66 -12.29 4.56
C ALA A 77 -10.21 -12.72 5.97
N LYS A 78 -10.55 -11.93 6.99
CA LYS A 78 -10.25 -12.22 8.40
C LYS A 78 -11.00 -13.45 8.93
N SER A 79 -12.25 -13.69 8.50
CA SER A 79 -13.05 -14.83 8.97
C SER A 79 -12.69 -16.16 8.28
N LYS A 80 -12.05 -16.11 7.11
CA LYS A 80 -11.52 -17.30 6.40
C LYS A 80 -10.14 -17.72 6.88
N LEU A 81 -9.44 -16.86 7.61
CA LEU A 81 -8.26 -17.29 8.35
C LEU A 81 -8.77 -18.20 9.47
N PRO A 82 -8.31 -19.46 9.56
CA PRO A 82 -8.67 -20.29 10.71
C PRO A 82 -8.31 -19.51 11.98
N VAL A 83 -9.20 -19.50 12.98
CA VAL A 83 -9.00 -18.87 14.30
C VAL A 83 -7.78 -19.46 15.04
N LEU A 84 -7.16 -20.49 14.48
CA LEU A 84 -5.88 -21.02 14.89
C LEU A 84 -4.74 -20.20 14.25
N GLN A 85 -3.96 -19.54 15.10
CA GLN A 85 -2.58 -19.08 14.86
C GLN A 85 -2.30 -17.66 14.35
N SER A 86 -3.22 -16.68 14.35
CA SER A 86 -2.78 -15.31 13.97
C SER A 86 -1.77 -14.68 14.96
N ASN A 87 -1.83 -15.06 16.24
CA ASN A 87 -0.86 -14.62 17.26
C ASN A 87 0.32 -15.60 17.39
N ILE A 88 0.09 -16.90 17.15
CA ILE A 88 1.12 -17.94 17.19
C ILE A 88 2.05 -17.81 15.97
N MET A 89 1.52 -17.67 14.75
CA MET A 89 2.37 -17.41 13.57
C MET A 89 3.15 -16.10 13.68
N LYS A 90 2.62 -15.04 14.30
CA LYS A 90 3.37 -13.80 14.45
C LYS A 90 4.52 -13.92 15.44
N ALA A 91 4.31 -14.63 16.55
CA ALA A 91 5.36 -14.95 17.51
C ALA A 91 6.39 -15.91 16.88
N ASP A 92 5.94 -17.00 16.27
CA ASP A 92 6.83 -18.00 15.64
C ASP A 92 7.62 -17.42 14.46
N ILE A 93 7.01 -16.52 13.65
CA ILE A 93 7.71 -15.82 12.56
C ILE A 93 8.70 -14.81 13.14
N LYS A 94 8.34 -14.10 14.22
CA LYS A 94 9.26 -13.18 14.89
C LYS A 94 10.46 -13.93 15.48
N ASP A 95 10.20 -15.03 16.17
CA ASP A 95 11.23 -15.87 16.78
C ASP A 95 12.15 -16.46 15.70
N ALA A 96 11.60 -16.98 14.60
CA ALA A 96 12.41 -17.44 13.46
C ALA A 96 13.24 -16.32 12.81
N PHE A 97 12.73 -15.10 12.80
CA PHE A 97 13.45 -13.93 12.27
C PHE A 97 14.56 -13.47 13.22
N ASP A 98 14.28 -13.46 14.52
CA ASP A 98 15.26 -13.13 15.58
C ASP A 98 16.38 -14.20 15.63
N GLU A 99 16.05 -15.49 15.45
CA GLU A 99 17.02 -16.59 15.31
C GLU A 99 17.88 -16.41 14.05
N LEU A 100 17.25 -16.11 12.90
CA LEU A 100 17.98 -15.86 11.66
C LEU A 100 18.95 -14.68 11.81
N ILE A 101 18.54 -13.58 12.45
CA ILE A 101 19.42 -12.44 12.76
C ILE A 101 20.60 -12.89 13.63
N SER A 102 20.33 -13.66 14.68
CA SER A 102 21.36 -14.16 15.60
C SER A 102 22.41 -15.02 14.88
N ASP A 103 21.98 -15.98 14.07
CA ASP A 103 22.86 -16.85 13.29
C ASP A 103 23.69 -16.05 12.28
N THR A 104 23.04 -15.08 11.65
CA THR A 104 23.64 -14.16 10.68
C THR A 104 24.72 -13.31 11.39
N LEU A 105 24.45 -12.74 12.56
CA LEU A 105 25.46 -12.01 13.35
C LEU A 105 26.60 -12.91 13.85
N ALA A 106 26.31 -14.15 14.26
CA ALA A 106 27.32 -15.12 14.69
C ALA A 106 28.27 -15.48 13.55
N PHE A 107 27.74 -15.76 12.36
CA PHE A 107 28.52 -16.05 11.16
C PHE A 107 29.43 -14.88 10.77
N ALA A 108 28.89 -13.66 10.78
CA ALA A 108 29.64 -12.43 10.47
C ALA A 108 30.82 -12.13 11.41
N ARG A 109 30.80 -12.65 12.64
CA ARG A 109 31.90 -12.52 13.61
C ARG A 109 33.02 -13.52 13.34
N VAL A 110 32.71 -14.69 12.77
CA VAL A 110 33.67 -15.78 12.55
C VAL A 110 34.37 -15.63 11.20
N PHE A 111 33.69 -15.08 10.19
CA PHE A 111 34.23 -14.96 8.83
C PHE A 111 34.67 -13.52 8.49
N PRO A 112 35.92 -13.31 8.04
CA PRO A 112 36.44 -11.98 7.74
C PRO A 112 35.90 -11.39 6.42
N ASP A 113 35.49 -12.23 5.47
CA ASP A 113 34.85 -11.79 4.23
C ASP A 113 33.33 -11.69 4.42
N LYS A 114 32.83 -10.45 4.42
CA LYS A 114 31.41 -10.11 4.63
C LYS A 114 30.65 -9.88 3.31
N THR A 115 31.23 -10.21 2.15
CA THR A 115 30.68 -9.82 0.84
C THR A 115 29.35 -10.53 0.51
N GLU A 116 29.32 -11.86 0.57
CA GLU A 116 28.09 -12.64 0.37
C GLU A 116 27.04 -12.37 1.47
N TYR A 117 27.51 -11.97 2.64
CA TYR A 117 26.67 -11.64 3.78
C TYR A 117 25.92 -10.32 3.59
N ASN A 118 26.62 -9.26 3.16
CA ASN A 118 25.99 -7.97 2.87
C ASN A 118 24.96 -8.09 1.76
N LYS A 119 25.14 -9.05 0.85
CA LYS A 119 24.16 -9.39 -0.18
C LYS A 119 22.89 -10.01 0.44
N LEU A 120 23.04 -10.97 1.35
CA LEU A 120 21.91 -11.59 2.05
C LEU A 120 21.12 -10.55 2.89
N ILE A 121 21.79 -9.69 3.66
CA ILE A 121 21.14 -8.61 4.41
C ILE A 121 20.37 -7.68 3.47
N LYS A 122 20.96 -7.31 2.33
CA LYS A 122 20.34 -6.42 1.35
C LYS A 122 19.11 -7.06 0.72
N GLU A 123 19.17 -8.35 0.40
CA GLU A 123 18.02 -9.11 -0.11
C GLU A 123 16.91 -9.22 0.94
N LEU A 124 17.26 -9.53 2.19
CA LEU A 124 16.31 -9.65 3.30
C LEU A 124 15.62 -8.32 3.62
N ASN A 125 16.40 -7.23 3.72
CA ASN A 125 15.87 -5.88 3.87
C ASN A 125 15.04 -5.46 2.65
N GLY A 126 15.41 -5.87 1.44
CA GLY A 126 14.62 -5.63 0.22
C GLY A 126 13.26 -6.34 0.23
N VAL A 127 13.19 -7.56 0.76
CA VAL A 127 11.92 -8.28 0.95
C VAL A 127 11.05 -7.62 2.02
N ILE A 128 11.64 -7.24 3.16
CA ILE A 128 10.95 -6.47 4.21
C ILE A 128 10.39 -5.17 3.65
N GLU A 129 11.20 -4.43 2.89
CA GLU A 129 10.80 -3.18 2.23
C GLU A 129 9.70 -3.42 1.21
N ALA A 130 9.78 -4.44 0.36
CA ALA A 130 8.74 -4.77 -0.62
C ALA A 130 7.40 -5.13 0.02
N ASN A 131 7.42 -5.79 1.19
CA ASN A 131 6.22 -6.11 1.96
C ASN A 131 5.66 -4.91 2.73
N ASN A 132 6.53 -3.96 3.09
CA ASN A 132 6.17 -2.74 3.81
C ASN A 132 5.86 -1.55 2.87
N GLN A 133 6.08 -1.69 1.57
CA GLN A 133 5.69 -0.67 0.60
C GLN A 133 4.17 -0.70 0.41
N PRO A 134 3.44 0.41 0.67
CA PRO A 134 2.15 0.58 0.02
C PRO A 134 2.43 0.53 -1.48
N VAL A 135 1.57 -0.07 -2.30
CA VAL A 135 1.81 -0.18 -3.75
C VAL A 135 1.86 1.21 -4.37
N VAL A 136 3.04 1.81 -4.36
CA VAL A 136 3.41 3.05 -5.03
C VAL A 136 3.76 2.64 -6.44
N ASN A 137 2.77 2.80 -7.32
CA ASN A 137 2.99 2.75 -8.75
C ASN A 137 4.21 3.62 -9.11
N LYS A 138 5.11 3.02 -9.89
CA LYS A 138 6.26 3.65 -10.53
C LYS A 138 5.83 4.87 -11.33
N THR A 139 5.88 6.06 -10.74
CA THR A 139 5.93 7.34 -11.46
C THR A 139 6.75 8.33 -10.62
N LYS A 140 7.58 9.10 -11.32
CA LYS A 140 8.71 9.94 -10.87
C LYS A 140 8.45 10.89 -9.67
N PRO A 141 9.52 11.38 -9.01
CA PRO A 141 9.47 11.85 -7.62
C PRO A 141 9.08 13.33 -7.52
N GLN A 142 8.10 13.66 -6.67
CA GLN A 142 8.04 14.96 -5.99
C GLN A 142 7.43 14.86 -4.58
N GLU A 143 8.25 15.33 -3.64
CA GLU A 143 8.01 16.06 -2.39
C GLU A 143 6.97 15.61 -1.34
N LYS A 144 7.57 15.25 -0.19
CA LYS A 144 7.13 15.26 1.22
C LYS A 144 5.72 15.82 1.50
N GLY A 145 4.82 14.92 1.88
CA GLY A 145 3.60 15.23 2.62
C GLY A 145 3.41 14.19 3.72
N ASN A 146 3.27 14.65 4.95
CA ASN A 146 3.23 13.84 6.16
C ASN A 146 1.89 13.08 6.24
N GLY A 147 1.89 11.83 5.78
CA GLY A 147 0.81 10.88 6.06
C GLY A 147 1.39 9.75 6.88
N GLU A 148 0.83 9.51 8.08
CA GLU A 148 1.11 8.30 8.85
C GLU A 148 0.67 7.09 8.03
N PHE A 149 1.61 6.53 7.28
CA PHE A 149 1.51 5.20 6.74
C PHE A 149 1.53 4.24 7.93
N PHE A 150 0.54 3.35 8.01
CA PHE A 150 0.57 2.23 8.93
C PHE A 150 1.72 1.30 8.52
N TYR A 151 2.92 1.57 9.03
CA TYR A 151 4.06 0.68 8.91
C TYR A 151 3.80 -0.54 9.78
N ALA A 152 3.93 -1.73 9.20
CA ALA A 152 4.22 -2.90 10.02
C ALA A 152 5.56 -2.65 10.72
N ASP A 153 5.59 -2.96 12.01
CA ASP A 153 6.67 -2.72 12.97
C ASP A 153 8.09 -2.73 12.35
N THR A 154 8.79 -1.61 12.46
CA THR A 154 10.18 -1.45 11.95
C THR A 154 11.20 -2.23 12.79
N SER A 155 10.76 -2.87 13.89
CA SER A 155 11.58 -3.71 14.76
C SER A 155 12.24 -4.91 14.07
N CYS A 156 11.76 -5.33 12.89
CA CYS A 156 12.31 -6.47 12.15
C CYS A 156 13.45 -6.12 11.18
N ARG A 157 13.94 -4.88 11.13
CA ARG A 157 15.01 -4.51 10.18
C ARG A 157 16.37 -5.04 10.65
N CYS A 158 17.08 -5.73 9.77
CA CYS A 158 18.43 -6.19 10.08
C CYS A 158 19.42 -5.02 10.03
N PRO A 159 20.20 -4.77 11.10
CA PRO A 159 21.20 -3.70 11.12
C PRO A 159 22.34 -4.00 10.15
N ASP A 160 22.83 -2.96 9.48
CA ASP A 160 23.95 -3.07 8.53
C ASP A 160 25.25 -3.34 9.30
N LEU A 161 26.00 -4.38 8.91
CA LEU A 161 27.21 -4.81 9.62
C LEU A 161 28.35 -3.80 9.61
N ASN A 162 28.30 -2.81 8.74
CA ASN A 162 29.27 -1.72 8.73
C ASN A 162 29.13 -0.78 9.95
N SER A 163 28.13 -1.00 10.80
CA SER A 163 27.94 -0.29 12.07
C SER A 163 28.65 -0.94 13.28
N TYR A 164 29.37 -2.06 13.07
CA TYR A 164 30.15 -2.79 14.09
C TYR A 164 31.62 -2.94 13.71
#